data_AF-A0A0S8E122-F1
#
_entry.id   AF-A0A0S8E122-F1
#
_cell.length_a   1.000
_cell.length_b   1.000
_cell.length_c   1.000
_cell.angle_alpha   90.00
_cell.angle_beta   90.00
_cell.angle_gamma   90.00
#
_symmetry.space_group_name_H-M   'P 1'
#
loop_
_entity.id
_entity.type
_entity.pdbx_description
1 polymer ?
#
loop_
_entity_poly.entity_id
_entity_poly.type
_entity_poly.pdbx_seq_one_letter_code
_entity_poly.pdbx_strand_id
1 'polypeptide(L)'
;MREKKAGKKTKERTVCDPEQEAKDATYFTEDGKFGIPVNALKKSFIEAAHTDMGIAKTLVRKALFLVCEDKNGVIQMRCEEPKIREDHVRIGQGGADLRYRPEFESWECDIEIQYDAALLTPEDIANLINRAGFGVGICEFRPEKGGDWGRYQVKAEKE
;
A
#
# COMPACT_ATOMS: atom_id res chain seq x y z
N MET A 1 50.01 26.65 -4.23
CA MET A 1 49.10 27.05 -5.34
C MET A 1 49.20 26.07 -6.51
N ARG A 2 48.75 24.80 -6.36
CA ARG A 2 48.53 23.90 -7.53
C ARG A 2 47.74 22.61 -7.26
N GLU A 3 47.03 22.47 -6.14
CA GLU A 3 46.19 21.29 -5.86
C GLU A 3 44.78 21.67 -5.32
N LYS A 4 44.22 22.77 -5.81
CA LYS A 4 42.80 23.13 -5.60
C LYS A 4 42.03 23.28 -6.92
N LYS A 5 42.31 22.39 -7.88
CA LYS A 5 41.56 22.22 -9.14
C LYS A 5 41.10 20.77 -9.36
N ALA A 6 40.92 19.99 -8.29
CA ALA A 6 40.16 18.74 -8.37
C ALA A 6 38.73 19.05 -7.93
N GLY A 7 37.91 19.52 -8.86
CA GLY A 7 36.47 19.59 -8.66
C GLY A 7 36.01 18.21 -8.20
N LYS A 8 35.51 18.13 -6.96
CA LYS A 8 34.88 16.93 -6.43
C LYS A 8 33.83 16.51 -7.46
N LYS A 9 33.99 15.33 -8.07
CA LYS A 9 33.02 14.75 -8.99
C LYS A 9 31.64 14.88 -8.35
N THR A 10 30.81 15.76 -8.89
CA THR A 10 29.37 15.73 -8.67
C THR A 10 28.97 14.28 -8.92
N LYS A 11 28.35 13.61 -7.93
CA LYS A 11 27.80 12.26 -8.13
C LYS A 11 27.11 12.26 -9.49
N GLU A 12 27.54 11.40 -10.41
CA GLU A 12 26.82 11.19 -11.66
C GLU A 12 25.37 10.94 -11.26
N ARG A 13 24.52 11.89 -11.62
CA ARG A 13 23.09 11.83 -11.35
C ARG A 13 22.64 10.66 -12.22
N THR A 14 22.42 9.51 -11.61
CA THR A 14 21.91 8.32 -12.29
C THR A 14 20.75 8.77 -13.16
N VAL A 15 20.77 8.41 -14.45
CA VAL A 15 19.67 8.76 -15.37
C VAL A 15 18.40 8.24 -14.72
N CYS A 16 17.53 9.17 -14.31
CA CYS A 16 16.23 8.83 -13.77
C CYS A 16 15.41 8.29 -14.93
N ASP A 17 15.05 7.02 -14.85
CA ASP A 17 14.16 6.34 -15.77
C ASP A 17 12.78 6.25 -15.09
N PRO A 18 11.81 7.10 -15.48
CA PRO A 18 10.49 7.13 -14.87
C PRO A 18 9.76 5.80 -14.93
N GLU A 19 9.94 5.04 -16.02
CA GLU A 19 9.26 3.76 -16.22
C GLU A 19 9.82 2.70 -15.28
N GLN A 20 11.15 2.64 -15.16
CA GLN A 20 11.79 1.71 -14.25
C GLN A 20 11.49 2.05 -12.77
N GLU A 21 11.48 3.33 -12.40
CA GLU A 21 11.15 3.74 -11.03
C GLU A 21 9.68 3.44 -10.68
N ALA A 22 8.75 3.70 -11.61
CA ALA A 22 7.35 3.31 -11.43
C ALA A 22 7.19 1.80 -11.31
N LYS A 23 7.92 1.02 -12.13
CA LYS A 23 7.92 -0.44 -12.05
C LYS A 23 8.46 -0.94 -10.71
N ASP A 24 9.55 -0.37 -10.21
CA ASP A 24 10.12 -0.72 -8.91
C ASP A 24 9.20 -0.35 -7.74
N ALA A 25 8.37 0.68 -7.89
CA ALA A 25 7.34 1.05 -6.93
C ALA A 25 6.05 0.20 -7.03
N THR A 26 5.93 -0.66 -8.04
CA THR A 26 4.76 -1.49 -8.29
C THR A 26 4.91 -2.88 -7.68
N TYR A 27 3.83 -3.43 -7.13
CA TYR A 27 3.80 -4.81 -6.66
C TYR A 27 3.22 -5.73 -7.72
N PHE A 28 3.92 -6.84 -7.97
CA PHE A 28 3.54 -7.84 -8.95
C PHE A 28 3.34 -9.21 -8.30
N THR A 29 2.31 -9.92 -8.73
CA THR A 29 2.17 -11.36 -8.46
C THR A 29 3.29 -12.15 -9.15
N GLU A 30 3.44 -13.44 -8.81
CA GLU A 30 4.39 -14.34 -9.48
C GLU A 30 4.19 -14.35 -11.00
N ASP A 31 2.94 -14.27 -11.45
CA ASP A 31 2.55 -14.23 -12.86
C ASP A 31 2.73 -12.85 -13.52
N GLY A 32 3.28 -11.87 -12.81
CA GLY A 32 3.55 -10.52 -13.33
C GLY A 32 2.32 -9.60 -13.43
N LYS A 33 1.21 -9.93 -12.77
CA LYS A 33 0.03 -9.06 -12.72
C LYS A 33 0.15 -8.06 -11.58
N PHE A 34 -0.50 -6.89 -11.73
CA PHE A 34 -0.57 -5.90 -10.67
C PHE A 34 -1.29 -6.43 -9.44
N GLY A 35 -0.84 -6.02 -8.26
CA GLY A 35 -1.47 -6.42 -7.02
C GLY A 35 -1.10 -5.57 -5.83
N ILE A 36 -1.61 -5.99 -4.68
CA ILE A 36 -1.43 -5.32 -3.39
C ILE A 36 -0.74 -6.29 -2.44
N PRO A 37 0.33 -5.89 -1.73
CA PRO A 37 0.96 -6.77 -0.77
C PRO A 37 -0.01 -7.08 0.38
N VAL A 38 -0.20 -8.37 0.67
CA VAL A 38 -1.11 -8.87 1.72
C VAL A 38 -0.85 -8.20 3.06
N ASN A 39 0.43 -7.99 3.36
CA ASN A 39 0.87 -7.34 4.60
C ASN A 39 0.40 -5.89 4.72
N ALA A 40 0.18 -5.16 3.62
CA ALA A 40 -0.38 -3.81 3.69
C ALA A 40 -1.84 -3.84 4.14
N LEU A 41 -2.66 -4.73 3.57
CA LEU A 41 -4.04 -4.95 4.02
C LEU A 41 -4.08 -5.40 5.48
N LYS A 42 -3.29 -6.42 5.84
CA LYS A 42 -3.25 -6.92 7.22
C LYS A 42 -2.85 -5.83 8.22
N LYS A 43 -1.86 -5.01 7.89
CA LYS A 43 -1.46 -3.85 8.73
C LYS A 43 -2.59 -2.84 8.84
N SER A 44 -3.27 -2.51 7.73
CA SER A 44 -4.38 -1.55 7.77
C SER A 44 -5.51 -2.01 8.69
N PHE A 45 -5.85 -3.31 8.69
CA PHE A 45 -6.87 -3.86 9.59
C PHE A 45 -6.44 -3.77 11.06
N ILE A 46 -5.18 -4.11 11.36
CA ILE A 46 -4.63 -4.02 12.72
C ILE A 46 -4.63 -2.57 13.21
N GLU A 47 -4.27 -1.60 12.37
CA GLU A 47 -4.23 -0.20 12.79
C GLU A 47 -5.61 0.42 12.97
N ALA A 48 -6.61 -0.05 12.21
CA ALA A 48 -8.00 0.37 12.36
C ALA A 48 -8.67 -0.15 13.63
N ALA A 49 -8.17 -1.27 14.18
CA ALA A 49 -8.70 -1.89 15.39
C ALA A 49 -8.39 -1.06 16.65
N HIS A 50 -9.38 -0.91 17.53
CA HIS A 50 -9.26 -0.19 18.79
C HIS A 50 -10.20 -0.80 19.83
N THR A 51 -9.76 -0.84 21.10
CA THR A 51 -10.53 -1.41 22.22
C THR A 51 -11.88 -0.72 22.42
N ASP A 52 -11.94 0.58 22.17
CA ASP A 52 -13.17 1.37 22.32
C ASP A 52 -14.26 1.00 21.32
N MET A 53 -13.92 0.27 20.25
CA MET A 53 -14.89 -0.33 19.32
C MET A 53 -15.09 -1.83 19.52
N GLY A 54 -14.63 -2.38 20.65
CA GLY A 54 -14.77 -3.81 20.96
C GLY A 54 -13.77 -4.73 20.26
N ILE A 55 -12.93 -4.23 19.34
CA ILE A 55 -11.96 -5.04 18.60
C ILE A 55 -10.53 -4.56 18.92
N ALA A 56 -9.85 -5.25 19.82
CA ALA A 56 -8.47 -4.93 20.17
C ALA A 56 -7.49 -5.29 19.04
N LYS A 57 -6.41 -4.51 18.85
CA LYS A 57 -5.33 -4.82 17.89
C LYS A 57 -4.72 -6.20 18.11
N THR A 58 -4.58 -6.62 19.36
CA THR A 58 -4.06 -7.94 19.74
C THR A 58 -4.99 -9.07 19.34
N LEU A 59 -6.31 -8.85 19.36
CA LEU A 59 -7.32 -9.79 18.88
C LEU A 59 -7.15 -10.03 17.38
N VAL A 60 -7.14 -8.96 16.58
CA VAL A 60 -6.98 -9.03 15.11
C VAL A 60 -5.68 -9.73 14.71
N ARG A 61 -4.59 -9.56 15.47
CA ARG A 61 -3.32 -10.27 15.21
C ARG A 61 -3.40 -11.78 15.45
N LYS A 62 -4.24 -12.24 16.38
CA LYS A 62 -4.34 -13.65 16.78
C LYS A 62 -5.49 -14.40 16.11
N ALA A 63 -6.55 -13.69 15.75
CA ALA A 63 -7.84 -14.28 15.37
C ALA A 63 -8.25 -14.02 13.92
N LEU A 64 -7.43 -13.33 13.12
CA LEU A 64 -7.74 -13.03 11.72
C LEU A 64 -6.47 -13.24 10.88
N PHE A 65 -6.56 -13.92 9.76
CA PHE A 65 -5.45 -14.20 8.85
C PHE A 65 -5.91 -14.01 7.41
N LEU A 66 -5.08 -13.34 6.62
CA LEU A 66 -5.28 -13.23 5.18
C LEU A 66 -4.58 -14.41 4.52
N VAL A 67 -5.31 -15.18 3.73
CA VAL A 67 -4.75 -16.27 2.93
C VAL A 67 -4.31 -15.68 1.60
N CYS A 68 -3.09 -16.03 1.17
CA CYS A 68 -2.55 -15.64 -0.11
C CYS A 68 -1.65 -16.75 -0.63
N GLU A 69 -2.02 -17.30 -1.78
CA GLU A 69 -1.30 -18.39 -2.42
C GLU A 69 -0.13 -17.89 -3.29
N ASP A 70 -0.13 -16.60 -3.62
CA ASP A 70 0.93 -15.97 -4.41
C ASP A 70 2.27 -15.96 -3.65
N LYS A 71 3.34 -16.43 -4.29
CA LYS A 71 4.66 -16.57 -3.66
C LYS A 71 5.32 -15.24 -3.33
N ASN A 72 4.93 -14.15 -3.99
CA ASN A 72 5.41 -12.80 -3.66
C ASN A 72 4.61 -12.19 -2.49
N GLY A 73 3.56 -12.86 -2.01
CA GLY A 73 2.66 -12.35 -0.99
C GLY A 73 1.83 -11.17 -1.48
N VAL A 74 1.45 -11.19 -2.77
CA VAL A 74 0.70 -10.14 -3.45
C VAL A 74 -0.68 -10.66 -3.86
N ILE A 75 -1.73 -9.97 -3.42
CA ILE A 75 -3.10 -10.23 -3.86
C ILE A 75 -3.28 -9.59 -5.23
N GLN A 76 -3.67 -10.39 -6.22
CA GLN A 76 -3.94 -9.90 -7.57
C GLN A 76 -5.06 -8.87 -7.56
N MET A 77 -4.83 -7.77 -8.25
CA MET A 77 -5.81 -6.71 -8.46
C MET A 77 -6.49 -6.87 -9.83
N ARG A 78 -7.77 -6.50 -9.90
CA ARG A 78 -8.45 -6.19 -11.14
C ARG A 78 -8.45 -4.68 -11.28
N CYS A 79 -7.73 -4.18 -12.28
CA CYS A 79 -7.55 -2.76 -12.55
C CYS A 79 -7.27 -2.55 -14.04
N GLU A 80 -7.37 -1.31 -14.48
CA GLU A 80 -6.82 -0.88 -15.76
C GLU A 80 -5.31 -0.65 -15.67
N GLU A 81 -4.68 -0.35 -16.81
CA GLU A 81 -3.26 -0.01 -16.86
C GLU A 81 -3.00 1.28 -16.04
N PRO A 82 -2.05 1.28 -15.11
CA PRO A 82 -1.78 2.46 -14.30
C PRO A 82 -1.16 3.59 -15.13
N LYS A 83 -1.43 4.82 -14.71
CA LYS A 83 -0.70 6.00 -15.21
C LYS A 83 0.56 6.18 -14.38
N ILE A 84 1.66 6.59 -15.00
CA ILE A 84 2.86 7.01 -14.25
C ILE A 84 2.63 8.42 -13.75
N ARG A 85 2.51 8.58 -12.43
CA ARG A 85 2.40 9.89 -11.77
C ARG A 85 3.79 10.39 -11.39
N GLU A 86 4.03 11.68 -11.63
CA GLU A 86 5.19 12.41 -11.15
C GLU A 86 4.87 13.18 -9.85
N ASP A 87 5.60 12.88 -8.78
CA ASP A 87 5.47 13.51 -7.47
C ASP A 87 6.68 14.40 -7.18
N HIS A 88 6.45 15.70 -6.98
CA HIS A 88 7.47 16.60 -6.45
C HIS A 88 7.62 16.40 -4.94
N VAL A 89 8.71 15.77 -4.51
CA VAL A 89 8.98 15.53 -3.09
C VAL A 89 10.12 16.41 -2.60
N ARG A 90 9.98 16.94 -1.38
CA ARG A 90 11.07 17.64 -0.69
C ARG A 90 11.90 16.61 0.05
N ILE A 91 13.17 16.54 -0.29
CA ILE A 91 14.17 15.79 0.48
C ILE A 91 14.87 16.75 1.46
N GLY A 92 15.46 16.21 2.53
CA GLY A 92 16.14 17.02 3.55
C GLY A 92 17.18 18.00 2.97
N GLN A 93 17.55 19.01 3.76
CA GLN A 93 18.45 20.11 3.33
C GLN A 93 17.98 20.91 2.10
N GLY A 94 16.66 20.99 1.86
CA GLY A 94 16.10 21.87 0.84
C GLY A 94 16.24 21.36 -0.60
N GLY A 95 16.63 20.09 -0.78
CA GLY A 95 16.61 19.46 -2.10
C GLY A 95 15.18 19.14 -2.54
N ALA A 96 14.93 19.30 -3.84
CA ALA A 96 13.73 18.76 -4.48
C ALA A 96 14.12 17.51 -5.27
N ASP A 97 13.25 16.51 -5.22
CA ASP A 97 13.38 15.26 -5.96
C ASP A 97 12.06 14.98 -6.69
N LEU A 98 12.16 14.29 -7.83
CA LEU A 98 11.00 13.81 -8.56
C LEU A 98 10.89 12.31 -8.31
N ARG A 99 9.68 11.84 -8.02
CA ARG A 99 9.41 10.41 -7.89
C ARG A 99 8.32 9.97 -8.85
N TYR A 100 8.53 8.83 -9.47
CA TYR A 100 7.61 8.26 -10.44
C TYR A 100 6.95 7.01 -9.85
N ARG A 101 5.62 6.99 -9.84
CA ARG A 101 4.85 5.89 -9.22
C ARG A 101 3.65 5.51 -10.06
N PRO A 102 3.21 4.24 -9.99
CA PRO A 102 1.96 3.84 -10.62
C PRO A 102 0.78 4.50 -9.89
N GLU A 103 -0.16 5.02 -10.67
CA GLU A 103 -1.45 5.50 -10.21
C GLU A 103 -2.55 4.63 -10.81
N PHE A 104 -3.32 4.00 -9.93
CA PHE A 104 -4.47 3.18 -10.28
C PHE A 104 -5.74 3.98 -9.98
N GLU A 105 -6.47 4.39 -11.01
CA GLU A 105 -7.72 5.15 -10.85
C GLU A 105 -8.83 4.31 -10.24
N SER A 106 -8.93 3.05 -10.66
CA SER A 106 -9.88 2.08 -10.13
C SER A 106 -9.23 0.73 -9.93
N TRP A 107 -9.63 0.06 -8.86
CA TRP A 107 -9.17 -1.28 -8.55
C TRP A 107 -10.14 -2.03 -7.66
N GLU A 108 -10.13 -3.34 -7.79
CA GLU A 108 -10.77 -4.26 -6.85
C GLU A 108 -9.93 -5.54 -6.72
N CYS A 109 -10.09 -6.26 -5.61
CA CYS A 109 -9.44 -7.53 -5.40
C CYS A 109 -10.32 -8.42 -4.53
N ASP A 110 -10.18 -9.73 -4.70
CA ASP A 110 -10.80 -10.69 -3.80
C ASP A 110 -9.78 -11.07 -2.72
N ILE A 111 -10.23 -11.13 -1.47
CA ILE A 111 -9.41 -11.52 -0.34
C ILE A 111 -10.06 -12.70 0.36
N GLU A 112 -9.25 -13.70 0.73
CA GLU A 112 -9.69 -14.80 1.55
C GLU A 112 -9.24 -14.58 3.00
N ILE A 113 -10.20 -14.70 3.93
CA ILE A 113 -9.99 -14.44 5.35
C ILE A 113 -10.29 -15.69 6.14
N GLN A 114 -9.30 -16.17 6.89
CA GLN A 114 -9.49 -17.15 7.95
C GLN A 114 -9.58 -16.42 9.29
N TYR A 115 -10.59 -16.76 10.10
CA TYR A 115 -10.76 -16.13 11.40
C TYR A 115 -11.26 -17.10 12.47
N ASP A 116 -11.00 -16.77 13.74
CA ASP A 116 -11.54 -17.51 14.87
C ASP A 116 -12.99 -17.08 15.14
N ALA A 117 -13.93 -17.96 14.78
CA ALA A 117 -15.36 -17.70 14.91
C ALA A 117 -15.86 -17.63 16.36
N ALA A 118 -15.05 -18.03 17.35
CA ALA A 118 -15.36 -17.80 18.76
C ALA A 118 -15.05 -16.36 19.21
N LEU A 119 -14.27 -15.61 18.43
CA LEU A 119 -13.73 -14.31 18.79
C LEU A 119 -14.16 -13.17 17.85
N LEU A 120 -14.45 -13.48 16.59
CA LEU A 120 -14.84 -12.52 15.56
C LEU A 120 -16.03 -13.05 14.75
N THR A 121 -16.93 -12.16 14.36
CA THR A 121 -18.00 -12.47 13.40
C THR A 121 -17.68 -11.91 12.01
N PRO A 122 -18.31 -12.42 10.94
CA PRO A 122 -18.19 -11.81 9.60
C PRO A 122 -18.55 -10.32 9.57
N GLU A 123 -19.54 -9.91 10.37
CA GLU A 123 -19.96 -8.51 10.47
C GLU A 123 -18.89 -7.64 11.13
N ASP A 124 -18.26 -8.11 12.22
CA ASP A 124 -17.11 -7.43 12.84
C ASP A 124 -15.97 -7.23 11.84
N ILE A 125 -15.70 -8.26 11.03
CA ILE A 125 -14.65 -8.23 10.01
C ILE A 125 -14.99 -7.23 8.91
N ALA A 126 -16.21 -7.25 8.38
CA ALA A 126 -16.65 -6.30 7.36
C ALA A 126 -16.58 -4.84 7.86
N ASN A 127 -17.05 -4.60 9.08
CA ASN A 127 -16.99 -3.29 9.73
C ASN A 127 -15.54 -2.83 9.95
N LEU A 128 -14.65 -3.73 10.38
CA LEU A 128 -13.23 -3.45 10.53
C LEU A 128 -12.56 -3.10 9.20
N ILE A 129 -12.86 -3.84 8.13
CA ILE A 129 -12.31 -3.59 6.78
C ILE A 129 -12.76 -2.23 6.26
N ASN A 130 -14.05 -1.90 6.36
CA ASN A 130 -14.57 -0.61 5.94
C ASN A 130 -13.93 0.54 6.72
N ARG A 131 -13.75 0.37 8.03
CA ARG A 131 -13.04 1.36 8.86
C ARG A 131 -11.58 1.51 8.46
N ALA A 132 -10.89 0.40 8.21
CA ALA A 132 -9.50 0.41 7.77
C ALA A 132 -9.34 1.12 6.44
N GLY A 133 -10.22 0.86 5.48
CA GLY A 133 -10.24 1.54 4.20
C GLY A 133 -10.57 3.03 4.29
N PHE A 134 -11.42 3.45 5.24
CA PHE A 134 -11.75 4.86 5.43
C PHE A 134 -10.65 5.65 6.16
N GLY A 135 -10.16 5.15 7.29
CA GLY A 135 -9.31 5.91 8.22
C GLY A 135 -7.82 5.59 8.19
N VAL A 136 -7.42 4.47 7.57
CA VAL A 136 -6.01 4.05 7.50
C VAL A 136 -5.52 4.06 6.06
N GLY A 137 -6.21 3.32 5.18
CA GLY A 137 -5.84 3.07 3.80
C GLY A 137 -4.60 2.18 3.65
N ILE A 138 -4.14 2.01 2.42
CA ILE A 138 -2.96 1.24 2.03
C ILE A 138 -2.07 2.02 1.06
N CYS A 139 -0.84 1.56 0.88
CA CYS A 139 0.13 2.15 -0.04
C CYS A 139 0.47 3.62 0.29
N GLU A 140 0.93 4.36 -0.72
CA GLU A 140 1.46 5.71 -0.59
C GLU A 140 0.35 6.75 -0.42
N PHE A 141 0.65 7.79 0.37
CA PHE A 141 -0.25 8.93 0.60
C PHE A 141 -1.65 8.56 1.10
N ARG A 142 -1.71 7.51 1.92
CA ARG A 142 -2.92 7.04 2.61
C ARG A 142 -3.34 7.94 3.79
N PRO A 143 -4.61 7.88 4.26
CA PRO A 143 -5.12 8.62 5.41
C PRO A 143 -4.21 8.64 6.64
N GLU A 144 -3.68 7.48 7.03
CA GLU A 144 -2.79 7.35 8.19
C GLU A 144 -1.47 8.15 8.06
N LYS A 145 -1.13 8.58 6.84
CA LYS A 145 0.07 9.37 6.52
C LYS A 145 -0.28 10.79 6.06
N GLY A 146 -1.52 11.24 6.28
CA GLY A 146 -1.96 12.60 6.01
C GLY A 146 -2.31 12.88 4.54
N GLY A 147 -2.57 11.84 3.75
CA GLY A 147 -3.11 11.96 2.40
C GLY A 147 -4.49 11.30 2.27
N ASP A 148 -5.05 11.23 1.07
CA ASP A 148 -6.43 10.75 0.83
C ASP A 148 -6.52 9.50 -0.06
N TRP A 149 -5.37 8.93 -0.44
CA TRP A 149 -5.29 7.81 -1.38
C TRP A 149 -5.31 6.44 -0.72
N GLY A 150 -5.38 5.39 -1.53
CA GLY A 150 -5.36 4.01 -1.02
C GLY A 150 -6.51 3.66 -0.08
N ARG A 151 -7.60 4.43 -0.13
CA ARG A 151 -8.86 4.10 0.55
C ARG A 151 -9.56 2.99 -0.21
N TYR A 152 -10.34 2.21 0.52
CA TYR A 152 -11.09 1.08 -0.02
C TYR A 152 -12.32 0.81 0.84
N GLN A 153 -13.20 -0.06 0.37
CA GLN A 153 -14.35 -0.55 1.11
C GLN A 153 -14.72 -1.95 0.61
N VAL A 154 -15.44 -2.71 1.42
CA VAL A 154 -16.02 -3.97 0.99
C VAL A 154 -17.04 -3.67 -0.11
N LYS A 155 -16.93 -4.35 -1.24
CA LYS A 155 -17.92 -4.27 -2.32
C LYS A 155 -19.20 -4.95 -1.83
N ALA A 156 -20.26 -4.18 -1.65
CA ALA A 156 -21.58 -4.77 -1.45
C ALA A 156 -21.99 -5.49 -2.74
N GLU A 157 -22.40 -6.75 -2.64
CA GLU A 157 -23.18 -7.36 -3.73
C GLU A 157 -24.44 -6.53 -3.88
N LYS A 158 -24.64 -5.95 -5.07
CA LYS A 158 -25.96 -5.45 -5.44
C LYS A 158 -26.79 -6.68 -5.77
N GLU A 159 -27.92 -6.85 -5.07
CA GLU A 159 -29.01 -7.74 -5.49
C GLU A 159 -29.45 -7.45 -6.93
#